data_AF-A0A1I7Z287-F1
#
_entry.id   AF-A0A1I7Z287-F1
#
_cell.length_a   1.000
_cell.length_b   1.000
_cell.length_c   1.000
_cell.angle_alpha   90.00
_cell.angle_beta   90.00
_cell.angle_gamma   90.00
#
_symmetry.space_group_name_H-M   'P 1'
#
loop_
_entity.id
_entity.type
_entity.pdbx_description
1 polymer ?
#
loop_
_entity_poly.entity_id
_entity_poly.type
_entity_poly.pdbx_seq_one_letter_code
_entity_poly.pdbx_strand_id
1 'polypeptide(L)'
;MATFVLLAVLFFLFSAEAKCPDGAVFNERTVKCLLLVRVPLVHADAETSCLALGGQLASLDKEDRRLISNETFGVDVKTAWIASKSRKGFRNRCDTVSLKNGRISAKNCENKLPYMCQRPAEEPGFATNCGGKLVRTVFKRSLQVNPPVRPVLNVLRSRTRYAPRKDHVLHAPTSNNIVMV
;
A
#
# COMPACT_ATOMS: atom_id res chain seq x y z
N MET A 1 18.00 -3.52 -50.72
CA MET A 1 18.76 -2.80 -49.67
C MET A 1 17.88 -1.84 -48.86
N ALA A 2 16.95 -1.09 -49.48
CA ALA A 2 16.10 -0.11 -48.77
C ALA A 2 15.18 -0.70 -47.65
N THR A 3 14.70 -1.94 -47.80
CA THR A 3 13.84 -2.60 -46.80
C THR A 3 14.55 -2.97 -45.49
N PHE A 4 15.84 -3.29 -45.54
CA PHE A 4 16.64 -3.59 -44.34
C PHE A 4 16.89 -2.33 -43.49
N VAL A 5 17.04 -1.17 -44.14
CA VAL A 5 17.20 0.12 -43.44
C VAL A 5 15.91 0.50 -42.71
N LEU A 6 14.75 0.27 -43.32
CA LEU A 6 13.45 0.59 -42.70
C LEU A 6 13.17 -0.30 -41.46
N LEU A 7 13.51 -1.59 -41.52
CA LEU A 7 13.38 -2.53 -40.40
C LEU A 7 14.33 -2.19 -39.24
N ALA A 8 15.56 -1.77 -39.53
CA ALA A 8 16.51 -1.34 -38.51
C ALA A 8 16.01 -0.09 -37.77
N VAL A 9 15.48 0.91 -38.49
CA VAL A 9 14.94 2.15 -37.88
C VAL A 9 13.71 1.88 -37.02
N LEU A 10 12.84 0.96 -37.42
CA LEU A 10 11.69 0.55 -36.60
C LEU A 10 12.10 -0.18 -35.31
N PHE A 11 13.20 -0.93 -35.33
CA PHE A 11 13.67 -1.65 -34.14
C PHE A 11 14.23 -0.70 -33.06
N PHE A 12 14.84 0.41 -33.45
CA PHE A 12 15.39 1.41 -32.50
C PHE A 12 14.32 2.29 -31.83
N LEU A 13 13.09 2.33 -32.33
CA LEU A 13 12.02 3.18 -31.78
C LEU A 13 11.28 2.57 -30.58
N PHE A 14 11.48 1.28 -30.26
CA PHE A 14 10.70 0.56 -29.25
C PHE A 14 11.42 0.26 -27.94
N SER A 15 12.64 0.75 -27.72
CA SER A 15 13.37 0.58 -26.45
C SER A 15 12.88 1.57 -25.39
N ALA A 16 11.60 1.47 -25.12
CA ALA A 16 10.87 2.17 -24.12
C ALA A 16 10.98 1.35 -22.82
N GLU A 17 12.13 1.41 -22.15
CA GLU A 17 12.33 0.69 -20.90
C GLU A 17 11.40 1.26 -19.81
N ALA A 18 10.55 0.40 -19.26
CA ALA A 18 9.72 0.72 -18.11
C ALA A 18 10.62 1.21 -16.96
N LYS A 19 10.56 2.50 -16.63
CA LYS A 19 11.41 3.09 -15.58
C LYS A 19 10.69 3.09 -14.24
N CYS A 20 11.29 2.39 -13.30
CA CYS A 20 10.93 2.49 -11.89
C CYS A 20 11.72 3.62 -11.22
N PRO A 21 11.19 4.21 -10.14
CA PRO A 21 11.90 5.25 -9.41
C PRO A 21 13.10 4.61 -8.71
N ASP A 22 14.10 5.42 -8.37
CA ASP A 22 15.30 4.93 -7.70
C ASP A 22 14.97 4.12 -6.44
N GLY A 23 15.59 2.94 -6.31
CA GLY A 23 15.38 2.03 -5.19
C GLY A 23 14.11 1.18 -5.25
N ALA A 24 13.31 1.29 -6.31
CA ALA A 24 12.19 0.38 -6.55
C ALA A 24 12.58 -0.78 -7.49
N VAL A 25 11.93 -1.92 -7.30
CA VAL A 25 12.11 -3.12 -8.13
C VAL A 25 10.98 -3.21 -9.14
N PHE A 26 11.32 -3.35 -10.42
CA PHE A 26 10.35 -3.58 -11.49
C PHE A 26 9.92 -5.05 -11.51
N ASN A 27 8.61 -5.29 -11.60
CA ASN A 27 8.08 -6.61 -11.91
C ASN A 27 7.53 -6.63 -13.33
N GLU A 28 8.25 -7.28 -14.25
CA GLU A 28 7.87 -7.44 -15.65
C GLU A 28 6.51 -8.14 -15.84
N ARG A 29 6.15 -9.06 -14.95
CA ARG A 29 4.91 -9.86 -15.09
C ARG A 29 3.66 -9.08 -14.74
N THR A 30 3.76 -8.21 -13.74
CA THR A 30 2.64 -7.42 -13.22
C THR A 30 2.71 -5.96 -13.65
N VAL A 31 3.75 -5.58 -14.41
CA VAL A 31 4.01 -4.25 -14.97
C VAL A 31 3.87 -3.16 -13.91
N LYS A 32 4.50 -3.38 -12.74
CA LYS A 32 4.48 -2.46 -11.61
C LYS A 32 5.82 -2.33 -10.93
N CYS A 33 6.04 -1.19 -10.31
CA CYS A 33 7.22 -0.90 -9.50
C CYS A 33 6.88 -1.11 -8.02
N LEU A 34 7.74 -1.83 -7.32
CA LEU A 34 7.63 -2.10 -5.88
C LEU A 34 8.73 -1.35 -5.14
N LEU A 35 8.35 -0.46 -4.23
CA LEU A 35 9.28 0.33 -3.42
C LEU A 35 9.14 -0.04 -1.94
N LEU A 36 10.24 -0.42 -1.30
CA LEU A 36 10.28 -0.62 0.14
C LEU A 36 10.67 0.66 0.86
N VAL A 37 9.75 1.20 1.66
CA VAL A 37 10.04 2.33 2.56
C VAL A 37 10.40 1.81 3.93
N ARG A 38 11.63 2.12 4.38
CA ARG A 38 12.19 1.59 5.64
C ARG A 38 11.71 2.31 6.89
N VAL A 39 11.08 3.48 6.75
CA VAL A 39 10.59 4.28 7.88
C VAL A 39 9.38 3.58 8.51
N PRO A 40 9.44 3.17 9.79
CA PRO A 40 8.33 2.45 10.39
C PRO A 40 7.12 3.36 10.66
N LEU A 41 5.97 3.01 10.10
CA LEU A 41 4.70 3.72 10.28
C LEU A 41 3.59 2.75 10.69
N VAL A 42 2.53 3.29 11.30
CA VAL A 42 1.27 2.55 11.45
C VAL A 42 0.63 2.36 10.07
N HIS A 43 -0.22 1.34 9.93
CA HIS A 43 -0.73 0.94 8.62
C HIS A 43 -1.45 2.07 7.86
N ALA A 44 -2.28 2.86 8.55
CA ALA A 44 -3.01 3.99 7.95
C ALA A 44 -2.08 5.12 7.46
N ASP A 45 -1.03 5.42 8.22
CA ASP A 45 -0.03 6.43 7.83
C ASP A 45 0.83 5.93 6.67
N ALA A 46 1.14 4.63 6.63
CA ALA A 46 1.84 3.99 5.52
C ALA A 46 1.03 4.09 4.21
N GLU A 47 -0.29 3.88 4.28
CA GLU A 47 -1.19 4.05 3.12
C GLU A 47 -1.17 5.49 2.61
N THR A 48 -1.34 6.46 3.51
CA THR A 48 -1.27 7.89 3.18
C THR A 48 0.08 8.27 2.59
N SER A 49 1.17 7.70 3.11
CA SER A 49 2.51 7.94 2.58
C SER A 49 2.71 7.36 1.18
N CYS A 50 2.20 6.16 0.89
CA CYS A 50 2.28 5.63 -0.48
C CYS A 50 1.50 6.48 -1.47
N LEU A 51 0.36 7.05 -1.07
CA LEU A 51 -0.41 8.00 -1.90
C LEU A 51 0.42 9.26 -2.19
N ALA A 52 1.13 9.80 -1.19
CA ALA A 52 2.01 10.95 -1.37
C ALA A 52 3.18 10.67 -2.33
N LEU A 53 3.60 9.41 -2.45
CA LEU A 53 4.63 8.95 -3.40
C LEU A 53 4.07 8.63 -4.81
N GLY A 54 2.80 8.96 -5.08
CA GLY A 54 2.16 8.68 -6.37
C GLY A 54 1.81 7.20 -6.59
N GLY A 55 1.64 6.44 -5.51
CA GLY A 55 1.29 5.03 -5.55
C GLY A 55 0.23 4.66 -4.52
N GLN A 56 0.23 3.40 -4.11
CA GLN A 56 -0.62 2.87 -3.04
C GLN A 56 0.12 1.76 -2.30
N LEU A 57 -0.40 1.27 -1.18
CA LEU A 57 0.19 0.07 -0.56
C LEU A 57 0.21 -1.10 -1.55
N ALA A 58 1.29 -1.87 -1.52
CA ALA A 58 1.51 -2.94 -2.47
C ALA A 58 0.48 -4.06 -2.31
N SER A 59 -0.23 -4.39 -3.38
CA SER A 59 -1.02 -5.62 -3.50
C SER A 59 -0.13 -6.67 -4.15
N LEU A 60 0.24 -7.68 -3.37
CA LEU A 60 1.20 -8.70 -3.80
C LEU A 60 0.49 -9.96 -4.30
N ASP A 61 0.76 -10.30 -5.55
CA ASP A 61 0.35 -11.57 -6.16
C ASP A 61 1.42 -12.63 -5.92
N LYS A 62 1.28 -13.80 -6.57
CA LYS A 62 2.23 -14.91 -6.37
C LYS A 62 3.62 -14.57 -6.92
N GLU A 63 3.64 -13.87 -8.04
CA GLU A 63 4.82 -13.43 -8.79
C GLU A 63 5.59 -12.39 -8.00
N ASP A 64 4.90 -11.38 -7.44
CA ASP A 64 5.53 -10.35 -6.61
C ASP A 64 6.17 -10.95 -5.35
N ARG A 65 5.49 -11.91 -4.71
CA ARG A 65 6.03 -12.56 -3.50
C ARG A 65 7.29 -13.35 -3.78
N ARG A 66 7.41 -13.96 -4.97
CA ARG A 66 8.63 -14.64 -5.42
C ARG A 66 9.75 -13.64 -5.71
N LEU A 67 9.42 -12.54 -6.37
CA LEU A 67 10.36 -11.45 -6.59
C LEU A 67 10.92 -10.93 -5.27
N ILE A 68 10.04 -10.67 -4.29
CA ILE A 68 10.40 -10.16 -2.96
C ILE A 68 11.27 -11.13 -2.18
N SER A 69 11.03 -12.43 -2.27
CA SER A 69 11.86 -13.42 -1.56
C SER A 69 13.25 -13.59 -2.18
N ASN A 70 13.38 -13.29 -3.47
CA ASN A 70 14.65 -13.40 -4.19
C ASN A 70 15.46 -12.12 -4.09
N GLU A 71 14.78 -10.98 -4.04
CA GLU A 71 15.43 -9.69 -3.90
C GLU A 71 15.87 -9.41 -2.47
N THR A 72 17.07 -8.89 -2.34
CA THR A 72 17.65 -8.55 -1.04
C THR A 72 17.20 -7.14 -0.65
N PHE A 73 15.96 -7.05 -0.15
CA PHE A 73 15.38 -5.83 0.42
C PHE A 73 16.02 -5.47 1.79
N GLY A 74 17.36 -5.38 1.84
CA GLY A 74 18.16 -5.13 3.04
C GLY A 74 18.09 -6.27 4.06
N VAL A 75 19.20 -6.53 4.76
CA VAL A 75 19.29 -7.63 5.73
C VAL A 75 18.46 -7.36 6.99
N ASP A 76 18.16 -6.09 7.27
CA ASP A 76 17.62 -5.67 8.57
C ASP A 76 16.08 -5.66 8.63
N VAL A 77 15.39 -5.62 7.50
CA VAL A 77 13.92 -5.55 7.46
C VAL A 77 13.33 -6.94 7.26
N LYS A 78 12.64 -7.45 8.29
CA LYS A 78 12.02 -8.79 8.23
C LYS A 78 10.59 -8.77 7.70
N THR A 79 9.83 -7.73 8.02
CA THR A 79 8.40 -7.64 7.66
C THR A 79 8.01 -6.22 7.30
N ALA A 80 7.09 -6.09 6.33
CA ALA A 80 6.57 -4.80 5.89
C ALA A 80 5.04 -4.83 5.72
N TRP A 81 4.38 -3.68 5.89
CA TRP A 81 2.97 -3.49 5.56
C TRP A 81 2.71 -3.60 4.06
N ILE A 82 1.55 -4.17 3.72
CA ILE A 82 1.02 -4.29 2.36
C ILE A 82 -0.47 -3.93 2.33
N ALA A 83 -1.07 -3.89 1.14
CA ALA A 83 -2.49 -3.66 0.99
C ALA A 83 -3.28 -4.81 1.65
N SER A 84 -4.19 -4.45 2.54
CA SER A 84 -4.99 -5.43 3.27
C SER A 84 -6.16 -5.92 2.41
N LYS A 85 -6.27 -7.24 2.24
CA LYS A 85 -7.48 -7.85 1.66
C LYS A 85 -8.50 -7.93 2.77
N SER A 86 -9.35 -6.90 2.91
CA SER A 86 -10.37 -6.78 3.96
C SER A 86 -11.10 -8.11 4.20
N ARG A 87 -10.77 -8.78 5.31
CA ARG A 87 -11.48 -9.96 5.77
C ARG A 87 -12.57 -9.48 6.72
N LYS A 88 -13.84 -9.63 6.31
CA LYS A 88 -15.00 -9.37 7.17
C LYS A 88 -14.77 -10.06 8.53
N GLY A 89 -14.69 -9.28 9.61
CA GLY A 89 -14.60 -9.79 10.99
C GLY A 89 -13.28 -9.52 11.72
N PHE A 90 -12.21 -9.10 11.06
CA PHE A 90 -10.95 -8.76 11.73
C PHE A 90 -10.84 -7.25 11.98
N ARG A 91 -11.45 -6.79 13.08
CA ARG A 91 -11.23 -5.42 13.55
C ARG A 91 -9.77 -5.28 13.97
N ASN A 92 -9.07 -4.26 13.46
CA ASN A 92 -7.70 -3.90 13.81
C ASN A 92 -6.62 -4.95 13.46
N ARG A 93 -6.76 -5.69 12.34
CA ARG A 93 -5.67 -6.48 11.79
C ARG A 93 -5.38 -6.11 10.34
N CYS A 94 -4.10 -5.90 10.05
CA CYS A 94 -3.60 -5.49 8.76
C CYS A 94 -2.59 -6.51 8.23
N ASP A 95 -2.52 -6.64 6.91
CA ASP A 95 -1.68 -7.62 6.24
C ASP A 95 -0.24 -7.11 6.14
N THR A 96 0.69 -8.01 6.42
CA THR A 96 2.13 -7.81 6.27
C THR A 96 2.70 -8.89 5.39
N VAL A 97 3.81 -8.58 4.71
CA VAL A 97 4.64 -9.55 4.02
C VAL A 97 5.94 -9.77 4.78
N SER A 98 6.37 -11.02 4.89
CA SER A 98 7.73 -11.38 5.34
C SER A 98 8.67 -11.30 4.14
N LEU A 99 9.68 -10.43 4.21
CA LEU A 99 10.61 -10.21 3.10
C LEU A 99 11.52 -11.42 2.87
N LYS A 100 11.72 -12.27 3.88
CA LYS A 100 12.54 -13.50 3.76
C LYS A 100 11.92 -14.58 2.86
N ASN A 101 10.60 -14.67 2.80
CA ASN A 101 9.92 -15.81 2.16
C ASN A 101 8.59 -15.45 1.46
N GLY A 102 8.27 -14.16 1.36
CA GLY A 102 7.04 -13.66 0.76
C GLY A 102 5.75 -14.08 1.47
N ARG A 103 5.79 -14.66 2.69
CA ARG A 103 4.57 -15.10 3.39
C ARG A 103 3.79 -13.90 3.90
N ILE A 104 2.47 -13.95 3.70
CA ILE A 104 1.54 -12.93 4.21
C ILE A 104 1.05 -13.34 5.60
N SER A 105 1.08 -12.41 6.54
CA SER A 105 0.57 -12.60 7.90
C SER A 105 -0.20 -11.36 8.38
N ALA A 106 -1.13 -11.55 9.30
CA ALA A 106 -1.90 -10.45 9.88
C ALA A 106 -1.24 -9.96 11.18
N LYS A 107 -1.08 -8.65 11.34
CA LYS A 107 -0.58 -7.99 12.57
C LYS A 107 -1.54 -6.89 13.01
N ASN A 108 -1.39 -6.42 14.25
CA ASN A 108 -2.14 -5.25 14.75
C ASN A 108 -1.78 -4.01 13.91
N CYS A 109 -2.77 -3.31 13.36
CA CYS A 109 -2.56 -2.18 12.45
C CYS A 109 -1.84 -0.99 13.12
N GLU A 110 -1.90 -0.89 14.44
CA GLU A 110 -1.22 0.12 15.26
C GLU A 110 0.29 -0.14 15.41
N ASN A 111 0.79 -1.28 14.95
CA ASN A 111 2.22 -1.55 14.98
C ASN A 111 2.94 -0.64 13.97
N LYS A 112 4.12 -0.12 14.37
CA LYS A 112 4.98 0.62 13.45
C LYS A 112 5.89 -0.35 12.70
N LEU A 113 5.73 -0.45 11.38
CA LEU A 113 6.55 -1.30 10.52
C LEU A 113 6.93 -0.55 9.24
N PRO A 114 8.06 -0.93 8.61
CA PRO A 114 8.33 -0.60 7.21
C PRO A 114 7.15 -1.01 6.32
N TYR A 115 7.07 -0.46 5.12
CA TYR A 115 5.92 -0.69 4.23
C TYR A 115 6.34 -0.73 2.77
N MET A 116 5.59 -1.48 1.97
CA MET A 116 5.82 -1.56 0.53
C MET A 116 4.76 -0.75 -0.21
N CYS A 117 5.22 0.17 -1.05
CA CYS A 117 4.37 0.87 -2.00
C CYS A 117 4.46 0.20 -3.37
N GLN A 118 3.35 0.22 -4.11
CA GLN A 118 3.33 -0.09 -5.52
C GLN A 118 2.88 1.12 -6.32
N ARG A 119 3.38 1.21 -7.55
CA ARG A 119 2.88 2.13 -8.58
C ARG A 119 2.95 1.44 -9.94
N PRO A 120 2.08 1.79 -10.90
CA PRO A 120 2.25 1.33 -12.27
C PRO A 120 3.63 1.74 -12.79
N ALA A 121 4.24 0.91 -13.64
CA ALA A 121 5.43 1.37 -14.34
C ALA A 121 5.05 2.52 -15.27
N GLU A 122 5.86 3.58 -15.28
CA GLU A 122 5.63 4.71 -16.16
C GLU A 122 5.82 4.23 -17.60
N GLU A 123 4.80 4.39 -18.44
CA GLU A 123 5.00 4.22 -19.87
C GLU A 123 5.87 5.38 -20.37
N PRO A 124 7.00 5.09 -21.03
CA PRO A 124 7.87 6.11 -21.62
C PRO A 124 7.09 6.90 -22.67
N GLY A 125 6.64 8.09 -22.28
CA GLY A 125 5.77 8.94 -23.09
C GLY A 125 4.74 9.70 -22.26
N PHE A 126 4.38 9.21 -21.06
CA PHE A 126 3.53 9.91 -20.12
C PHE A 126 4.39 10.55 -19.02
N ALA A 127 5.16 11.58 -19.38
CA ALA A 127 5.80 12.46 -18.41
C ALA A 127 4.72 13.18 -17.61
N THR A 128 4.28 12.55 -16.53
CA THR A 128 3.38 13.17 -15.57
C THR A 128 4.24 14.18 -14.83
N ASN A 129 4.17 15.44 -15.24
CA ASN A 129 4.86 16.55 -14.61
C ASN A 129 4.45 16.64 -13.13
N CYS A 130 5.11 15.89 -12.26
CA CYS A 130 5.05 16.04 -10.81
C CYS A 130 5.92 17.23 -10.35
N GLY A 131 5.84 18.35 -11.09
CA GLY A 131 6.28 19.66 -10.66
C GLY A 131 5.05 20.41 -10.21
N GLY A 132 4.92 20.65 -8.90
CA GLY A 132 3.74 21.26 -8.31
C GLY A 132 3.30 22.54 -9.02
N LYS A 133 2.13 22.48 -9.66
CA LYS A 133 1.13 23.56 -9.66
C LYS A 133 -0.22 22.97 -10.11
N LEU A 134 -1.24 23.22 -9.29
CA LEU A 134 -2.63 22.83 -9.57
C LEU A 134 -3.01 23.16 -11.02
N VAL A 135 -3.27 22.13 -11.82
CA VAL A 135 -4.18 22.28 -12.95
C VAL A 135 -5.41 21.47 -12.62
N ARG A 136 -6.45 22.19 -12.19
CA ARG A 136 -7.83 21.72 -12.19
C ARG A 136 -8.16 21.23 -13.61
N THR A 137 -7.96 19.96 -13.90
CA THR A 137 -8.82 19.29 -14.87
C THR A 137 -10.14 19.07 -14.17
N VAL A 138 -10.96 20.11 -14.24
CA VAL A 138 -12.41 20.01 -14.10
C VAL A 138 -12.83 18.94 -15.08
N PHE A 139 -13.02 17.72 -14.59
CA PHE A 139 -13.69 16.66 -15.32
C PHE A 139 -15.15 17.07 -15.42
N LYS A 140 -15.44 18.00 -16.33
CA LYS A 140 -16.77 18.48 -16.66
C LYS A 140 -17.45 17.42 -17.51
N ARG A 141 -17.81 16.29 -16.90
CA ARG A 141 -18.87 15.41 -17.42
C ARG A 141 -20.21 15.92 -16.87
N SER A 142 -20.78 16.93 -17.54
CA SER A 142 -22.23 17.04 -17.70
C SER A 142 -22.67 15.89 -18.60
N LEU A 143 -23.77 15.14 -18.43
CA LEU A 143 -25.10 15.39 -17.85
C LEU A 143 -25.53 14.18 -16.99
N GLN A 144 -26.06 14.37 -15.78
CA GLN A 144 -27.47 14.66 -15.46
C GLN A 144 -28.40 13.43 -15.57
N VAL A 145 -28.53 12.67 -14.48
CA VAL A 145 -29.83 12.13 -14.03
C VAL A 145 -29.88 12.28 -12.51
N ASN A 146 -30.68 13.21 -12.03
CA ASN A 146 -31.05 13.31 -10.63
C ASN A 146 -31.98 12.13 -10.29
N PRO A 147 -31.64 11.22 -9.36
CA PRO A 147 -32.67 10.43 -8.72
C PRO A 147 -33.46 11.32 -7.73
N PRO A 148 -34.78 11.13 -7.62
CA PRO A 148 -35.63 11.93 -6.74
C PRO A 148 -35.20 11.78 -5.28
N VAL A 149 -35.00 12.92 -4.63
CA VAL A 149 -34.82 13.04 -3.18
C VAL A 149 -36.08 12.50 -2.51
N ARG A 150 -36.00 11.31 -1.91
CA ARG A 150 -37.02 10.87 -0.96
C ARG A 150 -36.76 11.59 0.37
N PRO A 151 -37.77 12.23 0.97
CA PRO A 151 -37.65 12.75 2.33
C PRO A 151 -37.45 11.58 3.29
N VAL A 152 -36.28 11.50 3.91
CA VAL A 152 -36.05 10.63 5.05
C VAL A 152 -36.83 11.23 6.22
N LEU A 153 -38.01 10.66 6.48
CA LEU A 153 -38.76 10.92 7.68
C LEU A 153 -37.88 10.56 8.90
N ASN A 154 -37.74 11.52 9.80
CA ASN A 154 -37.23 11.33 11.15
C ASN A 154 -37.92 10.13 11.81
N VAL A 155 -37.16 9.08 12.12
CA VAL A 155 -37.52 8.15 13.20
C VAL A 155 -36.48 8.32 14.28
N LEU A 156 -36.77 9.29 15.16
CA LEU A 156 -36.31 9.29 16.53
C LEU A 156 -36.72 7.94 17.16
N ARG A 157 -35.78 6.99 17.24
CA ARG A 157 -35.95 5.84 18.13
C ARG A 157 -34.94 5.90 19.26
N SER A 158 -35.48 6.43 20.34
CA SER A 158 -34.94 6.54 21.67
C SER A 158 -34.45 5.20 22.23
N ARG A 159 -33.38 5.29 23.04
CA ARG A 159 -33.09 4.46 24.22
C ARG A 159 -32.93 2.95 24.02
N THR A 160 -31.70 2.49 24.19
CA THR A 160 -31.40 1.44 25.19
C THR A 160 -29.97 1.56 25.75
N ARG A 161 -29.91 2.05 26.99
CA ARG A 161 -29.01 1.65 28.09
C ARG A 161 -27.56 1.29 27.75
N TYR A 162 -26.68 2.28 27.91
CA TYR A 162 -25.28 2.03 28.26
C TYR A 162 -25.24 1.50 29.71
N ALA A 163 -24.72 0.28 29.90
CA ALA A 163 -24.40 -0.26 31.21
C ALA A 163 -22.94 0.08 31.56
N PRO A 164 -22.64 0.61 32.75
CA PRO A 164 -21.26 0.77 33.20
C PRO A 164 -20.68 -0.61 33.55
N ARG A 165 -19.61 -1.02 32.85
CA ARG A 165 -18.83 -2.21 33.21
C ARG A 165 -17.85 -1.81 34.31
N LYS A 166 -18.05 -2.44 35.47
CA LYS A 166 -17.27 -2.29 36.70
C LYS A 166 -15.76 -2.41 36.49
N ASP A 167 -15.08 -1.59 37.26
CA ASP A 167 -13.68 -1.61 37.63
C ASP A 167 -13.23 -2.94 38.27
N HIS A 168 -11.90 -3.02 38.45
CA HIS A 168 -11.06 -4.11 39.00
C HIS A 168 -10.46 -5.02 37.92
N VAL A 169 -9.13 -5.16 37.82
CA VAL A 169 -8.19 -5.48 38.90
C VAL A 169 -6.83 -4.82 38.67
N LEU A 170 -6.32 -4.09 39.66
CA LEU A 170 -4.90 -3.79 39.81
C LEU A 170 -4.16 -5.11 40.05
N HIS A 171 -3.23 -5.48 39.16
CA HIS A 171 -2.20 -6.47 39.48
C HIS A 171 -0.93 -5.73 39.92
N ALA A 172 -0.51 -6.02 41.15
CA ALA A 172 0.74 -5.58 41.75
C ALA A 172 1.97 -6.17 41.04
N PRO A 173 3.12 -5.47 41.04
CA PRO A 173 4.39 -6.04 40.60
C PRO A 173 5.00 -6.91 41.70
N THR A 174 5.23 -8.19 41.39
CA THR A 174 6.16 -9.04 42.17
C THR A 174 7.59 -8.70 41.79
N SER A 175 8.26 -8.00 42.71
CA SER A 175 9.71 -8.02 42.91
C SER A 175 10.19 -9.46 43.21
N ASN A 176 11.45 -9.75 42.86
CA ASN A 176 12.33 -10.88 43.24
C ASN A 176 12.93 -11.52 41.97
N ASN A 177 14.24 -11.70 41.76
CA ASN A 177 15.37 -11.83 42.68
C ASN A 177 16.68 -11.35 42.04
N ILE A 178 17.52 -10.77 42.88
CA ILE A 178 18.97 -10.66 42.74
C ILE A 178 19.57 -12.03 43.10
N VAL A 179 20.46 -12.57 42.27
CA VAL A 179 21.48 -13.52 42.71
C VAL A 179 22.80 -13.13 42.04
N MET A 180 23.73 -12.64 42.86
CA MET A 180 25.15 -12.64 42.56
C MET A 180 25.72 -13.99 43.00
N VAL A 181 26.46 -14.66 42.13
CA VAL A 181 27.61 -15.51 42.48
C VAL A 181 28.67 -15.31 41.41
#